data_AF-A0A5P1UQ38-F1
#
_entry.id   AF-A0A5P1UQ38-F1
#
_cell.length_a   1.000
_cell.length_b   1.000
_cell.length_c   1.000
_cell.angle_alpha   90.00
_cell.angle_beta   90.00
_cell.angle_gamma   90.00
#
_symmetry.space_group_name_H-M   'P 1'
#
loop_
_entity.id
_entity.type
_entity.pdbx_description
1 polymer ?
#
loop_
_entity_poly.entity_id
_entity_poly.type
_entity_poly.pdbx_seq_one_letter_code
_entity_poly.pdbx_strand_id
1 'polypeptide(L)'
;MNKTKLVLMTALLGAAMGLTACQSTPTQKPSMEADQHHTHHKRELTPEQRAEWQAKRAQRLEHREQMREKHKAERAKIEQACQGKQIGERANVQLNNRIIEGTCEIRFTPDKSQFKRQSNATT
;
A
#
# COMPACT_ATOMS: atom_id res chain seq x y z
N MET A 1 -5.64 64.98 -17.01
CA MET A 1 -5.14 65.16 -18.40
C MET A 1 -3.98 64.20 -18.65
N ASN A 2 -3.96 63.65 -19.86
CA ASN A 2 -2.86 63.02 -20.58
C ASN A 2 -2.52 61.54 -20.31
N LYS A 3 -3.04 60.75 -21.25
CA LYS A 3 -2.61 59.45 -21.77
C LYS A 3 -1.15 59.47 -22.19
N THR A 4 -0.43 58.39 -21.93
CA THR A 4 0.59 57.89 -22.86
C THR A 4 0.62 56.38 -22.83
N LYS A 5 0.17 55.81 -23.95
CA LYS A 5 0.40 54.41 -24.31
C LYS A 5 1.86 54.28 -24.73
N LEU A 6 2.56 53.26 -24.26
CA LEU A 6 3.76 52.77 -24.93
C LEU A 6 3.57 51.29 -25.20
N VAL A 7 3.24 50.99 -26.45
CA VAL A 7 3.24 49.66 -27.04
C VAL A 7 4.67 49.37 -27.44
N LEU A 8 5.26 48.27 -26.95
CA LEU A 8 6.46 47.69 -27.54
C LEU A 8 6.16 46.25 -27.94
N MET A 9 5.84 46.09 -29.22
CA MET A 9 5.75 44.81 -29.91
C MET A 9 7.14 44.20 -30.02
N THR A 10 7.38 43.06 -29.38
CA THR A 10 8.53 42.20 -29.69
C THR A 10 7.98 40.89 -30.22
N ALA A 11 7.98 40.78 -31.55
CA ALA A 11 7.71 39.56 -32.27
C ALA A 11 8.95 38.67 -32.21
N LEU A 12 8.86 37.55 -31.48
CA LEU A 12 9.82 36.47 -31.58
C LEU A 12 9.18 35.33 -32.38
N LEU A 13 9.62 35.20 -33.63
CA LEU A 13 9.41 34.03 -34.48
C LEU A 13 10.13 32.84 -33.84
N GLY A 14 9.38 31.98 -33.15
CA GLY A 14 9.85 30.70 -32.64
C GLY A 14 9.48 29.58 -33.61
N ALA A 15 10.50 28.97 -34.22
CA ALA A 15 10.39 27.93 -35.23
C ALA A 15 9.53 26.73 -34.80
N ALA A 16 8.63 26.30 -35.68
CA ALA A 16 7.96 25.01 -35.57
C ALA A 16 8.97 23.90 -35.88
N MET A 17 9.53 23.29 -34.84
CA MET A 17 10.27 22.04 -34.97
C MET A 17 9.29 20.88 -34.79
N GLY A 18 9.28 19.98 -35.78
CA GLY A 18 8.26 18.96 -35.98
C GLY A 18 8.10 17.98 -34.81
N LEU A 19 6.87 17.47 -34.68
CA LEU A 19 6.56 16.32 -33.85
C LEU A 19 7.20 15.08 -34.47
N THR A 20 8.41 14.72 -34.05
CA THR A 20 8.93 13.38 -34.28
C THR A 20 8.03 12.42 -33.49
N ALA A 21 7.29 11.58 -34.22
CA ALA A 21 6.47 10.54 -33.63
C ALA A 21 7.35 9.68 -32.69
N CYS A 22 6.90 9.46 -31.46
CA CYS A 22 7.45 8.42 -30.60
C CYS A 22 7.17 7.06 -31.24
N GLN A 23 8.10 6.58 -32.06
CA GLN A 23 8.13 5.19 -32.51
C GLN A 23 8.35 4.34 -31.27
N SER A 24 7.28 3.74 -30.77
CA SER A 24 7.31 2.80 -29.65
C SER A 24 8.01 1.52 -30.10
N THR A 25 9.31 1.44 -29.85
CA THR A 25 9.98 0.15 -29.80
C THR A 25 9.41 -0.59 -28.58
N PRO A 26 8.78 -1.77 -28.71
CA PRO A 26 8.51 -2.60 -27.55
C PRO A 26 9.85 -3.11 -27.05
N THR A 27 10.44 -2.42 -26.07
CA THR A 27 11.48 -3.02 -25.24
C THR A 27 10.82 -4.21 -24.54
N GLN A 28 11.08 -5.42 -25.04
CA GLN A 28 10.81 -6.65 -24.32
C GLN A 28 11.55 -6.52 -23.00
N LYS A 29 10.81 -6.26 -21.92
CA LYS A 29 11.34 -6.37 -20.57
C LYS A 29 11.81 -7.82 -20.45
N PRO A 30 13.08 -8.10 -20.11
CA PRO A 30 13.45 -9.47 -19.76
C PRO A 30 12.50 -9.90 -18.63
N SER A 31 11.82 -11.02 -18.84
CA SER A 31 11.01 -11.65 -17.80
C SER A 31 11.92 -11.81 -16.60
N MET A 32 11.61 -11.13 -15.50
CA MET A 32 12.21 -11.49 -14.23
C MET A 32 11.65 -12.87 -13.88
N GLU A 33 12.38 -13.90 -14.30
CA GLU A 33 12.22 -15.27 -13.84
C GLU A 33 12.37 -15.23 -12.32
N ALA A 34 11.22 -15.26 -11.65
CA ALA A 34 11.11 -15.28 -10.22
C ALA A 34 11.46 -16.68 -9.71
N ASP A 35 12.74 -17.04 -9.81
CA ASP A 35 13.26 -18.30 -9.28
C ASP A 35 14.44 -18.03 -8.34
N GLN A 36 14.19 -17.18 -7.34
CA GLN A 36 15.11 -16.95 -6.23
C GLN A 36 14.64 -17.74 -5.00
N HIS A 37 14.93 -19.05 -5.02
CA HIS A 37 14.81 -19.90 -3.85
C HIS A 37 15.84 -19.45 -2.79
N HIS A 38 15.44 -18.59 -1.85
CA HIS A 38 16.28 -18.28 -0.70
C HIS A 38 16.41 -19.52 0.19
N THR A 39 17.54 -20.22 0.10
CA THR A 39 17.93 -21.23 1.06
C THR A 39 18.17 -20.57 2.41
N HIS A 40 17.19 -20.64 3.30
CA HIS A 40 17.34 -20.22 4.68
C HIS A 40 18.31 -21.18 5.39
N HIS A 41 19.61 -20.92 5.31
CA HIS A 41 20.58 -21.57 6.17
C HIS A 41 20.23 -21.23 7.62
N LYS A 42 19.79 -22.24 8.38
CA LYS A 42 19.46 -22.12 9.81
C LYS A 42 20.76 -21.85 10.56
N ARG A 43 21.13 -20.57 10.68
CA ARG A 43 22.31 -20.16 11.46
C ARG A 43 22.11 -20.58 12.91
N GLU A 44 22.99 -21.44 13.40
CA GLU A 44 22.97 -21.86 14.80
C GLU A 44 23.37 -20.67 15.68
N LEU A 45 22.47 -20.28 16.57
CA LEU A 45 22.69 -19.15 17.49
C LEU A 45 23.44 -19.64 18.73
N THR A 46 24.38 -18.83 19.20
CA THR A 46 25.00 -19.03 20.53
C THR A 46 23.94 -18.90 21.63
N PRO A 47 24.19 -19.44 22.84
CA PRO A 47 23.25 -19.29 23.96
C PRO A 47 22.88 -17.83 24.27
N GLU A 48 23.86 -16.92 24.23
CA GLU A 48 23.65 -15.48 24.44
C GLU A 48 22.76 -14.86 23.34
N GLN A 49 23.07 -15.13 22.07
CA GLN A 49 22.28 -14.64 20.93
C GLN A 49 20.85 -15.18 20.96
N ARG A 50 20.65 -16.42 21.44
CA ARG A 50 19.33 -17.01 21.62
C ARG A 50 18.54 -16.29 22.70
N ALA A 51 19.18 -15.94 23.83
CA ALA A 51 18.54 -15.19 24.91
C ALA A 51 18.14 -13.77 24.45
N GLU A 52 19.03 -13.06 23.77
CA GLU A 52 18.74 -11.73 23.20
C GLU A 52 17.56 -11.80 22.20
N TRP A 53 17.57 -12.79 21.32
CA TRP A 53 16.51 -12.95 20.33
C TRP A 53 15.16 -13.29 20.95
N GLN A 54 15.14 -14.10 22.02
CA GLN A 54 13.94 -14.40 22.80
C GLN A 54 13.39 -13.14 23.48
N ALA A 55 14.24 -12.35 24.12
CA ALA A 55 13.83 -11.08 24.74
C ALA A 55 13.24 -10.12 23.70
N LYS A 56 13.90 -9.94 22.55
CA LYS A 56 13.38 -9.13 21.44
C LYS A 56 12.08 -9.70 20.87
N ARG A 57 11.90 -11.03 20.85
CA ARG A 57 10.65 -11.65 20.41
C ARG A 57 9.51 -11.34 21.38
N ALA A 58 9.73 -11.44 22.68
CA ALA A 58 8.73 -11.13 23.69
C ALA A 58 8.26 -9.66 23.55
N GLN A 59 9.20 -8.72 23.49
CA GLN A 59 8.90 -7.30 23.28
C GLN A 59 8.07 -7.05 22.00
N ARG A 60 8.42 -7.71 20.88
CA ARG A 60 7.66 -7.58 19.63
C ARG A 60 6.24 -8.14 19.74
N LEU A 61 6.04 -9.22 20.49
CA LEU A 61 4.72 -9.81 20.69
C LEU A 61 3.82 -8.87 21.50
N GLU A 62 4.33 -8.35 22.61
CA GLU A 62 3.59 -7.38 23.44
C GLU A 62 3.18 -6.14 22.63
N HIS A 63 4.13 -5.54 21.90
CA HIS A 63 3.83 -4.39 21.05
C HIS A 63 2.78 -4.73 19.97
N ARG A 64 2.89 -5.91 19.35
CA ARG A 64 1.94 -6.34 18.33
C ARG A 64 0.53 -6.53 18.90
N GLU A 65 0.40 -7.06 20.10
CA GLU A 65 -0.89 -7.23 20.77
C GLU A 65 -1.55 -5.88 21.07
N GLN A 66 -0.79 -4.92 21.60
CA GLN A 66 -1.27 -3.56 21.83
C GLN A 66 -1.79 -2.92 20.53
N MET A 67 -1.02 -3.02 19.45
CA MET A 67 -1.43 -2.48 18.15
C MET A 67 -2.64 -3.21 17.57
N ARG A 68 -2.78 -4.51 17.83
CA ARG A 68 -3.92 -5.30 17.34
C ARG A 68 -5.23 -4.81 17.93
N GLU A 69 -5.28 -4.55 19.23
CA GLU A 69 -6.50 -4.06 19.88
C GLU A 69 -6.85 -2.64 19.41
N LYS A 70 -5.86 -1.77 19.24
CA LYS A 70 -6.07 -0.44 18.64
C LYS A 70 -6.70 -0.54 17.25
N HIS A 71 -6.11 -1.34 16.37
CA HIS A 71 -6.62 -1.51 15.01
C HIS A 71 -8.00 -2.17 14.96
N LYS A 72 -8.31 -3.05 15.91
CA LYS A 72 -9.64 -3.68 16.01
C LYS A 72 -10.72 -2.62 16.28
N ALA A 73 -10.47 -1.70 17.22
CA ALA A 73 -11.39 -0.63 17.53
C ALA A 73 -11.55 0.37 16.36
N GLU A 74 -10.45 0.70 15.67
CA GLU A 74 -10.49 1.55 14.48
C GLU A 74 -11.30 0.91 13.34
N ARG A 75 -11.09 -0.40 13.09
CA ARG A 75 -11.85 -1.14 12.07
C ARG A 75 -13.35 -1.20 12.37
N ALA A 76 -13.73 -1.44 13.63
CA ALA A 76 -15.13 -1.46 14.00
C ALA A 76 -15.84 -0.13 13.69
N LYS A 77 -15.17 1.01 13.92
CA LYS A 77 -15.72 2.33 13.55
C LYS A 77 -15.91 2.50 12.05
N ILE A 78 -14.96 2.00 11.25
CA ILE A 78 -15.06 2.04 9.78
C ILE A 78 -16.21 1.15 9.30
N GLU A 79 -16.31 -0.08 9.82
CA GLU A 79 -17.38 -1.01 9.49
C GLU A 79 -18.75 -0.42 9.83
N GLN A 80 -18.88 0.21 11.01
CA GLN A 80 -20.11 0.88 11.43
C GLN A 80 -20.53 2.00 10.46
N ALA A 81 -19.58 2.79 9.95
CA ALA A 81 -19.88 3.85 9.01
C ALA A 81 -20.46 3.34 7.67
N CYS A 82 -20.24 2.06 7.35
CA CYS A 82 -20.77 1.40 6.16
C CYS A 82 -22.07 0.62 6.39
N GLN A 83 -22.55 0.49 7.62
CA GLN A 83 -23.81 -0.20 7.90
C GLN A 83 -25.00 0.58 7.29
N GLY A 84 -25.81 -0.10 6.49
CA GLY A 84 -26.97 0.50 5.82
C GLY A 84 -26.64 1.32 4.57
N LYS A 85 -25.37 1.48 4.20
CA LYS A 85 -24.94 2.14 2.97
C LYS A 85 -24.93 1.18 1.79
N GLN A 86 -25.11 1.73 0.58
CA GLN A 86 -24.95 0.95 -0.64
C GLN A 86 -23.48 0.71 -0.99
N ILE A 87 -23.22 -0.34 -1.77
CA ILE A 87 -21.89 -0.61 -2.33
C ILE A 87 -21.49 0.58 -3.21
N GLY A 88 -20.28 1.11 -2.99
CA GLY A 88 -19.75 2.27 -3.70
C GLY A 88 -20.18 3.62 -3.11
N GLU A 89 -21.07 3.64 -2.12
CA GLU A 89 -21.48 4.88 -1.46
C GLU A 89 -20.33 5.48 -0.62
N ARG A 90 -20.25 6.81 -0.58
CA ARG A 90 -19.26 7.52 0.24
C ARG A 90 -19.56 7.38 1.73
N ALA A 91 -18.50 7.18 2.51
CA ALA A 91 -18.53 7.17 3.97
C ALA A 91 -17.36 8.00 4.51
N ASN A 92 -17.63 8.79 5.55
CA ASN A 92 -16.65 9.63 6.22
C ASN A 92 -16.50 9.14 7.66
N VAL A 93 -15.28 8.79 8.06
CA VAL A 93 -15.00 8.21 9.37
C VAL A 93 -14.03 9.10 10.13
N GLN A 94 -14.37 9.50 11.36
CA GLN A 94 -13.46 10.26 12.20
C GLN A 94 -12.54 9.33 13.01
N LEU A 95 -11.24 9.37 12.72
CA LEU A 95 -10.21 8.60 13.41
C LEU A 95 -9.04 9.52 13.77
N ASN A 96 -8.58 9.47 15.03
CA ASN A 96 -7.43 10.24 15.51
C ASN A 96 -7.52 11.75 15.16
N ASN A 97 -8.69 12.36 15.42
CA ASN A 97 -9.02 13.77 15.15
C ASN A 97 -8.94 14.18 13.67
N ARG A 98 -8.95 13.22 12.74
CA ARG A 98 -9.02 13.45 11.30
C ARG A 98 -10.23 12.76 10.73
N ILE A 99 -10.82 13.36 9.70
CA ILE A 99 -11.87 12.73 8.91
C ILE A 99 -11.19 12.00 7.76
N ILE A 100 -11.54 10.73 7.59
CA ILE A 100 -11.08 9.89 6.50
C ILE A 100 -12.27 9.64 5.59
N GLU A 101 -12.17 10.09 4.35
CA GLU A 101 -13.17 9.84 3.32
C GLU A 101 -12.85 8.52 2.61
N GLY A 102 -13.89 7.75 2.30
CA GLY A 102 -13.77 6.51 1.56
C GLY A 102 -15.09 6.08 0.96
N THR A 103 -15.10 4.89 0.38
CA THR A 103 -16.31 4.24 -0.16
C THR A 103 -16.51 2.88 0.48
N CYS A 104 -17.76 2.49 0.65
CA CYS A 104 -18.11 1.18 1.19
C CYS A 104 -17.98 0.11 0.10
N GLU A 105 -17.25 -0.96 0.38
CA GLU A 105 -17.12 -2.12 -0.49
C GLU A 105 -17.44 -3.42 0.25
N ILE A 106 -17.86 -4.44 -0.48
CA ILE A 106 -18.05 -5.78 0.05
C ILE A 106 -16.81 -6.60 -0.27
N ARG A 107 -16.22 -7.22 0.75
CA ARG A 107 -15.10 -8.15 0.59
C ARG A 107 -15.45 -9.51 1.16
N PHE A 108 -15.19 -10.56 0.39
CA PHE A 108 -15.24 -11.92 0.91
C PHE A 108 -13.99 -12.19 1.75
N THR A 109 -14.18 -12.52 3.02
CA THR A 109 -13.11 -13.03 3.88
C THR A 109 -13.40 -14.48 4.19
N PRO A 110 -12.60 -15.44 3.70
CA PRO A 110 -12.80 -16.84 4.00
C PRO A 110 -12.65 -17.11 5.51
N ASP A 111 -13.46 -18.03 6.04
CA ASP A 111 -13.22 -18.59 7.36
C ASP A 111 -11.96 -19.46 7.34
N LYS A 112 -10.93 -18.99 8.01
CA LYS A 112 -9.62 -19.66 8.08
C LYS A 112 -9.71 -21.04 8.74
N SER A 113 -10.70 -21.29 9.58
CA SER A 113 -10.90 -22.59 10.22
C SER A 113 -11.17 -23.71 9.21
N GLN A 114 -11.76 -23.36 8.07
CA GLN A 114 -12.11 -24.29 7.00
C GLN A 114 -10.92 -24.62 6.08
N PHE A 115 -9.87 -23.77 6.08
CA PHE A 115 -8.63 -24.03 5.36
C PHE A 115 -7.60 -24.68 6.30
N LYS A 116 -7.86 -25.93 6.70
CA LYS A 116 -6.78 -26.76 7.27
C LYS A 116 -5.79 -27.03 6.14
N ARG A 117 -4.58 -26.47 6.23
CA ARG A 117 -3.45 -26.91 5.39
C ARG A 117 -3.35 -28.43 5.55
N GLN A 118 -3.71 -29.19 4.53
CA GLN A 118 -3.41 -30.62 4.49
C GLN A 118 -1.89 -30.73 4.52
N SER A 119 -1.33 -31.17 5.65
CA SER A 119 0.11 -31.33 5.83
C SER A 119 0.69 -32.55 5.09
N ASN A 120 -0.14 -33.27 4.34
CA ASN A 120 0.22 -34.54 3.70
C ASN A 120 0.00 -34.44 2.18
N ALA A 121 0.76 -33.60 1.51
CA ALA A 121 1.05 -33.81 0.09
C ALA A 121 2.38 -34.58 0.04
N THR A 122 2.29 -35.90 0.18
CA THR A 122 3.41 -36.81 -0.08
C THR A 122 3.70 -36.75 -1.58
N THR A 123 4.94 -36.38 -1.91
CA THR A 123 5.56 -36.49 -3.25
C THR A 123 5.53 -37.92 -3.75
#